data_AF-A0AAW3DD43-F1
#
_entry.id   AF-A0AAW3DD43-F1
#
_cell.length_a   1.000
_cell.length_b   1.000
_cell.length_c   1.000
_cell.angle_alpha   90.00
_cell.angle_beta   90.00
_cell.angle_gamma   90.00
#
_symmetry.space_group_name_H-M   'P 1'
#
loop_
_entity.id
_entity.type
_entity.pdbx_description
1 polymer ?
#
loop_
_entity_poly.entity_id
_entity_poly.type
_entity_poly.pdbx_seq_one_letter_code
_entity_poly.pdbx_strand_id
1 'polypeptide(L)'
;MKKYILILLSVATFSLSFAMSPSSFIAKPTSEKYESEIMDADEQIIKFIAKRQELRNQMLDLQKNQKLPSNDPFEDKDLAATRTNFAIQYNVSPKLVDQVFDILNSSAQKPAK
;
A
#
# COMPACT_ATOMS: atom_id res chain seq x y z
N MET A 1 64.39 -29.05 -21.09
CA MET A 1 63.05 -28.70 -21.63
C MET A 1 62.23 -29.97 -21.86
N LYS A 2 60.90 -29.90 -21.69
CA LYS A 2 59.87 -30.91 -22.07
C LYS A 2 59.49 -32.04 -21.08
N LYS A 3 59.51 -31.86 -19.76
CA LYS A 3 58.78 -32.79 -18.86
C LYS A 3 57.80 -32.14 -17.89
N TYR A 4 57.75 -30.80 -17.85
CA TYR A 4 56.80 -30.03 -17.03
C TYR A 4 55.44 -29.76 -17.71
N ILE A 5 55.20 -30.31 -18.91
CA ILE A 5 53.97 -30.04 -19.69
C ILE A 5 52.88 -31.10 -19.47
N LEU A 6 53.20 -32.24 -18.83
CA LEU A 6 52.24 -33.33 -18.63
C LEU A 6 51.54 -33.34 -17.27
N ILE A 7 51.83 -32.39 -16.37
CA ILE A 7 51.22 -32.33 -15.03
C ILE A 7 50.07 -31.30 -14.96
N LEU A 8 49.95 -30.41 -15.96
CA LEU A 8 48.88 -29.41 -16.03
C LEU A 8 47.64 -29.87 -16.84
N LEU A 9 47.56 -31.15 -17.20
CA LEU A 9 46.43 -31.70 -17.98
C LEU A 9 45.46 -32.57 -17.16
N SER A 10 45.64 -32.69 -15.85
CA SER A 10 44.74 -33.46 -14.97
C SER A 10 43.87 -32.59 -14.04
N VAL A 11 43.94 -31.26 -14.15
CA VAL A 11 43.09 -30.32 -13.39
C VAL A 11 42.01 -29.68 -14.28
N ALA A 12 41.54 -30.42 -15.29
CA ALA A 12 40.54 -29.94 -16.26
C ALA A 12 39.27 -30.81 -16.36
N THR A 13 39.03 -31.72 -15.42
CA THR A 13 37.78 -32.50 -15.37
C THR A 13 37.31 -32.72 -13.94
N PHE A 14 37.09 -31.63 -13.21
CA PHE A 14 36.15 -31.62 -12.09
C PHE A 14 35.20 -30.43 -12.22
N SER A 15 34.67 -30.23 -13.43
CA SER A 15 33.39 -29.57 -13.63
C SER A 15 32.32 -30.49 -13.05
N LEU A 16 32.16 -30.41 -11.73
CA LEU A 16 30.92 -30.77 -11.04
C LEU A 16 29.82 -29.98 -11.75
N SER A 17 29.21 -30.64 -12.73
CA SER A 17 27.94 -30.25 -13.27
C SER A 17 26.95 -30.43 -12.14
N PHE A 18 26.80 -29.39 -11.31
CA PHE A 18 25.54 -29.21 -10.62
C PHE A 18 24.52 -28.99 -11.72
N ALA A 19 23.84 -30.06 -12.10
CA ALA A 19 22.54 -29.96 -12.73
C ALA A 19 21.66 -29.22 -11.73
N MET A 20 21.66 -27.88 -11.81
CA MET A 20 20.53 -27.10 -11.34
C MET A 20 19.39 -27.45 -12.28
N SER A 21 18.74 -28.58 -11.99
CA SER A 21 17.33 -28.72 -12.31
C SER A 21 16.70 -27.42 -11.80
N PRO A 22 16.03 -26.63 -12.65
CA PRO A 22 15.21 -25.56 -12.13
C PRO A 22 14.13 -26.29 -11.34
N SER A 23 14.36 -26.43 -10.03
CA SER A 23 13.29 -26.69 -9.10
C SER A 23 12.43 -25.46 -9.21
N SER A 24 11.49 -25.48 -10.15
CA SER A 24 10.24 -24.76 -10.09
C SER A 24 9.48 -25.31 -8.89
N PHE A 25 10.05 -25.13 -7.71
CA PHE A 25 9.33 -25.10 -6.47
C PHE A 25 8.60 -23.77 -6.52
N ILE A 26 7.53 -23.74 -7.33
CA ILE A 26 6.50 -22.74 -7.19
C ILE A 26 5.92 -23.04 -5.82
N ALA A 27 6.52 -22.43 -4.78
CA ALA A 27 5.99 -22.49 -3.44
C ALA A 27 4.52 -22.08 -3.57
N LYS A 28 3.61 -23.00 -3.21
CA LYS A 28 2.18 -22.71 -3.25
C LYS A 28 1.96 -21.44 -2.43
N PRO A 29 1.15 -20.49 -2.91
CA PRO A 29 0.79 -19.32 -2.11
C PRO A 29 0.29 -19.77 -0.75
N THR A 30 0.96 -19.36 0.33
CA THR A 30 0.49 -19.57 1.70
C THR A 30 -0.43 -18.42 2.09
N SER A 31 -1.33 -18.63 3.05
CA SER A 31 -2.19 -17.55 3.56
C SER A 31 -1.35 -16.40 4.15
N GLU A 32 -0.21 -16.73 4.76
CA GLU A 32 0.75 -15.78 5.34
C GLU A 32 1.19 -14.67 4.37
N LYS A 33 1.37 -15.00 3.08
CA LYS A 33 1.73 -13.98 2.07
C LYS A 33 0.60 -12.96 1.93
N TYR A 34 -0.64 -13.41 1.81
CA TYR A 34 -1.79 -12.53 1.67
C TYR A 34 -2.05 -11.74 2.95
N GLU A 35 -1.86 -12.35 4.12
CA GLU A 35 -1.96 -11.67 5.41
C GLU A 35 -0.96 -10.51 5.51
N SER A 36 0.29 -10.71 5.07
CA SER A 36 1.29 -9.65 5.04
C SER A 36 0.92 -8.53 4.06
N GLU A 37 0.41 -8.86 2.87
CA GLU A 37 -0.01 -7.84 1.89
C GLU A 37 -1.23 -7.04 2.39
N ILE A 38 -2.16 -7.68 3.10
CA ILE A 38 -3.29 -7.01 3.76
C ILE A 38 -2.79 -6.06 4.85
N MET A 39 -1.85 -6.51 5.70
CA MET A 39 -1.30 -5.66 6.76
C MET A 39 -0.56 -4.43 6.22
N ASP A 40 0.16 -4.56 5.10
CA ASP A 40 0.78 -3.41 4.43
C ASP A 40 -0.28 -2.43 3.89
N ALA A 41 -1.34 -2.95 3.26
CA ALA A 41 -2.46 -2.12 2.80
C ALA A 41 -3.15 -1.39 3.98
N ASP A 42 -3.35 -2.08 5.11
CA ASP A 42 -3.92 -1.50 6.32
C ASP A 42 -3.04 -0.38 6.90
N GLU A 43 -1.72 -0.58 6.94
CA GLU A 43 -0.77 0.47 7.33
C GLU A 43 -0.87 1.70 6.42
N GLN A 44 -0.98 1.49 5.11
CA GLN A 44 -1.16 2.57 4.14
C GLN A 44 -2.48 3.32 4.36
N ILE A 45 -3.58 2.61 4.63
CA ILE A 45 -4.88 3.21 4.96
C ILE A 45 -4.75 4.12 6.20
N ILE A 46 -4.09 3.65 7.27
CA ILE A 46 -3.88 4.43 8.50
C ILE A 46 -3.07 5.70 8.21
N LYS A 47 -1.99 5.60 7.42
CA LYS A 47 -1.17 6.76 7.02
C LYS A 47 -1.99 7.80 6.26
N PHE A 48 -2.84 7.36 5.32
CA PHE A 48 -3.70 8.29 4.57
C PHE A 48 -4.78 8.94 5.44
N ILE A 49 -5.36 8.21 6.40
CA ILE A 49 -6.31 8.78 7.37
C ILE A 49 -5.62 9.87 8.19
N ALA A 50 -4.43 9.60 8.73
CA ALA A 50 -3.67 10.59 9.51
C ALA A 50 -3.36 11.84 8.67
N LYS A 51 -2.90 11.67 7.42
CA LYS A 51 -2.63 12.80 6.53
C LYS A 51 -3.88 13.62 6.23
N ARG A 52 -5.01 12.96 6.01
CA ARG A 52 -6.30 13.62 5.76
C ARG A 52 -6.74 14.45 6.97
N GLN A 53 -6.60 13.92 8.19
CA GLN A 53 -6.92 14.66 9.41
C GLN A 53 -6.04 15.90 9.59
N GLU A 54 -4.74 15.78 9.34
CA GLU A 54 -3.81 16.91 9.36
C GLU A 54 -4.26 18.03 8.41
N LEU A 55 -4.58 17.66 7.15
CA LEU A 55 -5.08 18.61 6.14
C LEU A 55 -6.41 19.25 6.55
N ARG A 56 -7.33 18.48 7.16
CA ARG A 56 -8.60 19.03 7.65
C ARG A 56 -8.38 20.05 8.76
N ASN A 57 -7.48 19.78 9.68
CA ASN A 57 -7.13 20.71 10.75
C ASN A 57 -6.51 22.00 10.20
N GLN A 58 -5.55 21.88 9.27
CA GLN A 58 -4.95 23.03 8.59
C GLN A 58 -6.00 23.87 7.84
N MET A 59 -6.96 23.21 7.18
CA MET A 59 -8.05 23.89 6.49
C MET A 59 -8.97 24.63 7.46
N LEU A 60 -9.33 24.01 8.59
CA LEU A 60 -10.15 24.63 9.64
C LEU A 60 -9.45 25.84 10.27
N ASP A 61 -8.14 25.73 10.55
CA ASP A 61 -7.34 26.84 11.07
C ASP A 61 -7.31 28.01 10.07
N LEU A 62 -7.14 27.72 8.78
CA LEU A 62 -7.18 28.73 7.73
C LEU A 62 -8.56 29.42 7.63
N GLN A 63 -9.64 28.63 7.63
CA GLN A 63 -11.02 29.14 7.60
C GLN A 63 -11.29 30.06 8.79
N LYS A 64 -10.86 29.65 9.99
CA LYS A 64 -10.97 30.45 11.22
C LYS A 64 -10.18 31.75 11.11
N ASN A 65 -8.93 31.70 10.66
CA ASN A 65 -8.05 32.87 10.52
C ASN A 65 -8.60 33.88 9.49
N GLN A 66 -9.22 33.38 8.42
CA GLN A 66 -9.81 34.19 7.35
C GLN A 66 -11.28 34.59 7.61
N LYS A 67 -11.87 34.18 8.73
CA LYS A 67 -13.29 34.40 9.07
C LYS A 67 -14.24 33.88 7.96
N LEU A 68 -13.87 32.77 7.33
CA LEU A 68 -14.71 32.13 6.32
C LEU A 68 -15.92 31.45 6.98
N PRO A 69 -17.04 31.28 6.25
CA PRO A 69 -18.17 30.51 6.73
C PRO A 69 -17.75 29.09 7.13
N SER A 70 -18.29 28.60 8.25
CA SER A 70 -18.00 27.27 8.80
C SER A 70 -18.68 26.12 8.04
N ASN A 71 -19.08 26.33 6.78
CA ASN A 71 -19.71 25.27 6.00
C ASN A 71 -18.71 24.13 5.78
N ASP A 72 -19.12 22.88 5.99
CA ASP A 72 -18.26 21.73 5.73
C ASP A 72 -18.25 21.46 4.22
N PRO A 73 -17.11 21.67 3.53
CA PRO A 73 -17.05 21.39 2.09
C PRO A 73 -17.30 19.92 1.78
N PHE A 74 -17.19 19.00 2.75
CA PHE A 74 -17.41 17.56 2.54
C PHE A 74 -18.86 17.11 2.71
N GLU A 75 -19.79 18.04 2.98
CA GLU A 75 -21.24 17.81 2.81
C GLU A 75 -21.72 18.13 1.37
N ASP A 76 -20.80 18.49 0.47
CA ASP A 76 -21.09 18.76 -0.94
C ASP A 76 -21.47 17.49 -1.73
N LYS A 77 -22.58 17.58 -2.48
CA LYS A 77 -23.09 16.51 -3.35
C LYS A 77 -22.12 16.17 -4.49
N ASP A 78 -21.35 17.13 -4.99
CA ASP A 78 -20.40 16.91 -6.08
C ASP A 78 -19.18 16.09 -5.61
N LEU A 79 -18.75 16.31 -4.37
CA LEU A 79 -17.71 15.47 -3.75
C LEU A 79 -18.22 14.07 -3.45
N ALA A 80 -19.49 13.93 -3.03
CA ALA A 80 -20.11 12.62 -2.86
C ALA A 80 -20.15 11.84 -4.20
N ALA A 81 -20.59 12.49 -5.29
CA ALA A 81 -20.60 11.89 -6.63
C ALA A 81 -19.20 11.46 -7.09
N THR A 82 -18.18 12.26 -6.80
CA THR A 82 -16.77 11.93 -7.11
C THR A 82 -16.34 10.64 -6.39
N ARG A 83 -16.69 10.49 -5.11
CA ARG A 83 -16.38 9.28 -4.33
C ARG A 83 -17.12 8.05 -4.86
N THR A 84 -18.39 8.21 -5.26
CA THR A 84 -19.16 7.14 -5.92
C THR A 84 -18.46 6.66 -7.20
N ASN A 85 -17.96 7.59 -8.03
CA ASN A 85 -17.25 7.23 -9.25
C ASN A 85 -15.95 6.46 -8.97
N PHE A 86 -15.19 6.86 -7.93
CA PHE A 86 -14.02 6.09 -7.51
C PHE A 86 -14.40 4.69 -7.02
N ALA A 87 -15.48 4.56 -6.25
CA ALA A 87 -15.96 3.26 -5.77
C ALA A 87 -16.24 2.32 -6.95
N ILE A 88 -16.96 2.80 -7.96
CA ILE A 88 -17.25 2.05 -9.19
C ILE A 88 -15.96 1.67 -9.91
N GLN A 89 -15.04 2.62 -10.10
CA GLN A 89 -13.76 2.39 -10.80
C GLN A 89 -12.92 1.28 -10.14
N TYR A 90 -12.88 1.26 -8.81
CA TYR A 90 -12.09 0.28 -8.05
C TYR A 90 -12.87 -0.98 -7.68
N ASN A 91 -14.08 -1.16 -8.21
CA ASN A 91 -14.98 -2.29 -7.89
C ASN A 91 -15.26 -2.43 -6.39
N VAL A 92 -15.37 -1.30 -5.69
CA VAL A 92 -15.75 -1.23 -4.27
C VAL A 92 -17.21 -0.81 -4.17
N SER A 93 -17.94 -1.35 -3.19
CA SER A 93 -19.33 -0.94 -2.93
C SER A 93 -19.40 0.57 -2.63
N PRO A 94 -20.18 1.36 -3.40
CA PRO A 94 -20.35 2.78 -3.11
C PRO A 94 -20.85 3.03 -1.69
N LYS A 95 -21.76 2.16 -1.20
CA LYS A 95 -22.28 2.24 0.17
C LYS A 95 -21.18 2.09 1.23
N LEU A 96 -20.19 1.23 1.00
CA LEU A 96 -19.06 1.08 1.91
C LEU A 96 -18.19 2.35 1.92
N VAL A 97 -17.94 2.91 0.74
CA VAL A 97 -17.18 4.15 0.60
C VAL A 97 -17.87 5.30 1.32
N ASP A 98 -19.20 5.42 1.19
CA ASP A 98 -19.98 6.43 1.91
C ASP A 98 -19.83 6.27 3.42
N GLN A 99 -19.99 5.04 3.95
CA GLN A 99 -19.82 4.76 5.38
C GLN A 99 -18.42 5.14 5.90
N VAL A 100 -17.38 4.83 5.13
CA VAL A 100 -16.00 5.21 5.48
C VAL A 100 -15.86 6.72 5.56
N PHE A 101 -16.33 7.45 4.54
CA PHE A 101 -16.19 8.91 4.52
C PHE A 101 -17.09 9.62 5.51
N ASP A 102 -18.26 9.07 5.86
CA ASP A 102 -19.11 9.56 6.93
C ASP A 102 -18.37 9.51 8.28
N ILE A 103 -17.71 8.38 8.58
CA ILE A 103 -16.87 8.25 9.78
C ILE A 103 -15.73 9.28 9.75
N LEU A 104 -15.02 9.39 8.62
CA LEU A 104 -13.88 10.32 8.48
C LEU A 104 -14.29 11.80 8.50
N ASN A 105 -15.54 12.12 8.15
CA ASN A 105 -16.09 13.48 8.16
C ASN A 105 -16.70 13.84 9.53
N SER A 106 -17.24 12.86 10.25
CA SER A 106 -17.80 13.09 11.58
C SER A 106 -16.75 13.71 12.51
N SER A 107 -17.16 14.77 13.22
CA SER A 107 -16.31 15.63 14.07
C SER A 107 -15.74 14.96 15.33
N ALA A 108 -15.75 13.62 15.41
CA ALA A 108 -15.45 12.83 16.59
C ALA A 108 -14.10 12.11 16.53
N GLN A 109 -13.03 12.78 16.10
CA GLN A 109 -11.67 12.27 16.34
C GLN A 109 -10.74 13.42 16.78
N LYS A 110 -10.98 13.92 17.99
CA LYS A 110 -9.85 14.39 18.81
C LYS A 110 -8.99 13.14 19.11
N PRO A 111 -7.67 13.18 18.89
CA PRO A 111 -6.81 12.07 19.29
C PRO A 111 -7.00 11.81 20.79
N ALA A 112 -7.08 10.52 21.17
CA ALA A 112 -6.98 10.13 22.56
C ALA A 112 -5.66 10.71 23.12
N LYS A 113 -5.76 11.47 24.21
CA LYS A 113 -4.61 12.07 24.90
C LYS A 113 -3.74 11.02 25.54
#